data_AF-A0A9J6DD70-F1
#
_entry.id   AF-A0A9J6DD70-F1
#
_cell.length_a   1.000
_cell.length_b   1.000
_cell.length_c   1.000
_cell.angle_alpha   90.00
_cell.angle_beta   90.00
_cell.angle_gamma   90.00
#
_symmetry.space_group_name_H-M   'P 1'
#
loop_
_entity.id
_entity.type
_entity.pdbx_description
1 polymer ?
#
loop_
_entity_poly.entity_id
_entity_poly.type
_entity_poly.pdbx_seq_one_letter_code
_entity_poly.pdbx_strand_id
1 'polypeptide(L)'
;MKQKYRKFLLQRRLAGMKRKQLNKKISVLDAMHYIASALDAIFPETIVNCFRHCGFNRSGACSTSEAAVPVDDEPEFGNLELPVSFADYVGANDDVAVCNAVSLDDIIDTLRPDTAGTSDEEEMDDTA
;
A
#
# COMPACT_ATOMS: atom_id res chain seq x y z
N MET A 1 -4.24 -13.40 -8.07
CA MET A 1 -3.16 -13.38 -7.05
C MET A 1 -2.74 -14.78 -6.57
N LYS A 2 -3.58 -15.52 -5.84
CA LYS A 2 -3.20 -16.78 -5.17
C LYS A 2 -2.61 -17.86 -6.10
N GLN A 3 -3.19 -18.07 -7.28
CA GLN A 3 -2.64 -19.04 -8.24
C GLN A 3 -1.31 -18.59 -8.86
N LYS A 4 -1.17 -17.31 -9.24
CA LYS A 4 0.08 -16.75 -9.76
C LYS A 4 1.21 -16.86 -8.72
N TYR A 5 0.93 -16.52 -7.45
CA TYR A 5 1.87 -16.67 -6.35
C TYR A 5 2.32 -18.13 -6.14
N ARG A 6 1.37 -19.08 -6.14
CA ARG A 6 1.68 -20.53 -6.03
C ARG A 6 2.54 -21.02 -7.19
N LYS A 7 2.23 -20.62 -8.43
CA LYS A 7 3.01 -20.96 -9.62
C LYS A 7 4.45 -20.43 -9.50
N PHE A 8 4.61 -19.19 -9.04
CA PHE A 8 5.91 -18.58 -8.83
C PHE A 8 6.73 -19.31 -7.74
N LEU A 9 6.12 -19.66 -6.61
CA LEU A 9 6.78 -20.45 -5.56
C LEU A 9 7.28 -21.81 -6.07
N LEU A 10 6.46 -22.50 -6.87
CA LEU A 10 6.85 -23.77 -7.49
C LEU A 10 8.03 -23.60 -8.46
N GLN A 11 7.99 -22.59 -9.32
CA GLN A 11 9.09 -22.26 -10.23
C GLN A 11 10.38 -21.94 -9.46
N ARG A 12 10.29 -21.17 -8.37
CA ARG A 12 11.44 -20.88 -7.49
C ARG A 12 11.99 -22.15 -6.82
N ARG A 13 11.13 -23.04 -6.31
CA ARG A 13 11.58 -24.33 -5.74
C ARG A 13 12.30 -25.20 -6.77
N LEU A 14 11.73 -25.33 -7.98
CA LEU A 14 12.36 -26.08 -9.08
C LEU A 14 13.71 -25.48 -9.47
N ALA A 15 13.81 -24.15 -9.53
CA ALA A 15 15.07 -23.47 -9.79
C ALA A 15 16.08 -23.61 -8.64
N GLY A 16 15.61 -23.74 -7.40
CA GLY A 16 16.43 -24.04 -6.22
C GLY A 16 16.97 -25.47 -6.24
N MET A 17 16.16 -26.46 -6.64
CA MET A 17 16.60 -27.84 -6.84
C MET A 17 17.73 -27.95 -7.87
N LYS A 18 17.58 -27.30 -9.04
CA LYS A 18 18.64 -27.25 -10.07
C LYS A 18 19.95 -26.66 -9.54
N ARG A 19 19.86 -25.70 -8.60
CA ARG A 19 21.00 -25.01 -7.99
C ARG A 19 21.47 -25.62 -6.66
N LYS A 20 20.93 -26.78 -6.24
CA LYS A 20 21.16 -27.40 -4.91
C LYS A 20 20.91 -26.45 -3.72
N GLN A 21 20.04 -25.45 -3.90
CA GLN A 21 19.73 -24.38 -2.93
C GLN A 21 18.27 -24.51 -2.45
N LEU A 22 17.88 -25.72 -2.05
CA LEU A 22 16.49 -26.05 -1.66
C LEU A 22 16.01 -25.34 -0.38
N ASN A 23 16.94 -24.92 0.48
CA ASN A 23 16.64 -24.36 1.79
C ASN A 23 16.69 -22.82 1.86
N LYS A 24 16.74 -22.14 0.70
CA LYS A 24 16.79 -20.67 0.67
C LYS A 24 15.47 -20.09 1.19
N LYS A 25 15.49 -19.60 2.43
CA LYS A 25 14.38 -18.87 3.05
C LYS A 25 14.02 -17.64 2.20
N ILE A 26 12.74 -17.26 2.21
CA ILE A 26 12.27 -16.02 1.59
C ILE A 26 12.60 -14.91 2.59
N SER A 27 13.38 -13.92 2.18
CA SER A 27 13.63 -12.72 2.99
C SER A 27 12.42 -11.77 2.92
N VAL A 28 12.36 -10.82 3.84
CA VAL A 28 11.35 -9.74 3.78
C VAL A 28 11.47 -8.97 2.46
N LEU A 29 12.70 -8.70 2.01
CA LEU A 29 12.96 -8.05 0.72
C LEU A 29 12.42 -8.86 -0.46
N ASP A 30 12.64 -10.18 -0.48
CA ASP A 30 12.05 -11.07 -1.50
C ASP A 30 10.52 -10.95 -1.49
N ALA A 31 9.88 -10.93 -0.33
CA ALA A 31 8.44 -10.81 -0.20
C ALA A 31 7.92 -9.46 -0.71
N MET A 32 8.60 -8.35 -0.38
CA MET A 32 8.25 -7.01 -0.86
C MET A 32 8.31 -6.94 -2.39
N HIS A 33 9.37 -7.47 -3.01
CA HIS A 33 9.47 -7.56 -4.46
C HIS A 33 8.36 -8.40 -5.07
N TYR A 34 8.01 -9.54 -4.45
CA TYR A 34 6.93 -10.41 -4.96
C TYR A 34 5.57 -9.74 -4.90
N ILE A 35 5.30 -8.97 -3.86
CA ILE A 35 4.05 -8.21 -3.73
C ILE A 35 4.01 -7.12 -4.80
N ALA A 36 5.07 -6.32 -4.94
CA ALA A 36 5.14 -5.26 -5.95
C ALA A 36 4.91 -5.82 -7.37
N SER A 37 5.65 -6.85 -7.77
CA SER A 37 5.48 -7.48 -9.09
C SER A 37 4.10 -8.13 -9.27
N ALA A 38 3.47 -8.60 -8.20
CA ALA A 38 2.12 -9.14 -8.28
C ALA A 38 1.07 -8.04 -8.47
N LEU A 39 1.26 -6.87 -7.84
CA LEU A 39 0.42 -5.68 -8.01
C LEU A 39 0.55 -5.10 -9.42
N ASP A 40 1.76 -5.00 -9.96
CA ASP A 40 2.00 -4.56 -11.35
C ASP A 40 1.30 -5.44 -12.39
N ALA A 41 1.09 -6.72 -12.05
CA ALA A 41 0.43 -7.70 -12.91
C ALA A 41 -1.10 -7.76 -12.73
N ILE A 42 -1.69 -6.82 -11.98
CA ILE A 42 -3.14 -6.65 -11.83
C ILE A 42 -3.62 -5.72 -12.95
N PHE A 43 -4.67 -6.15 -13.64
CA PHE A 43 -5.31 -5.31 -14.66
C PHE A 43 -6.30 -4.33 -14.01
N PRO A 44 -6.45 -3.10 -14.53
CA PRO A 44 -7.41 -2.12 -14.00
C PRO A 44 -8.83 -2.69 -13.83
N GLU A 45 -9.27 -3.57 -14.72
CA GLU A 45 -10.58 -4.23 -14.69
C GLU A 45 -10.74 -5.11 -13.44
N THR A 46 -9.64 -5.68 -12.94
CA THR A 46 -9.65 -6.47 -11.69
C THR A 46 -9.94 -5.56 -10.50
N ILE A 47 -9.36 -4.36 -10.48
CA ILE A 47 -9.59 -3.36 -9.42
C ILE A 47 -11.05 -2.90 -9.48
N VAL A 48 -11.55 -2.54 -10.66
CA VAL A 48 -12.95 -2.16 -10.87
C VAL A 48 -13.91 -3.26 -10.41
N ASN A 49 -13.61 -4.52 -10.75
CA ASN A 49 -14.45 -5.64 -10.33
C ASN A 49 -14.42 -5.86 -8.81
N CYS A 50 -13.28 -5.63 -8.14
CA CYS A 50 -13.21 -5.66 -6.68
C CYS A 50 -14.10 -4.58 -6.04
N PHE A 51 -14.04 -3.34 -6.53
CA PHE A 51 -14.91 -2.26 -6.07
C PHE A 51 -16.39 -2.59 -6.30
N ARG A 52 -16.73 -3.15 -7.48
CA ARG A 52 -18.08 -3.61 -7.81
C ARG A 52 -18.59 -4.66 -6.82
N HIS A 53 -17.77 -5.67 -6.50
CA HIS A 53 -18.12 -6.70 -5.52
C HIS A 53 -18.27 -6.16 -4.10
N CYS A 54 -17.67 -5.01 -3.79
CA CYS A 54 -17.82 -4.31 -2.51
C CYS A 54 -19.00 -3.31 -2.51
N GLY A 55 -19.88 -3.32 -3.52
CA GLY A 55 -21.05 -2.43 -3.60
C GLY A 55 -20.75 -1.04 -4.17
N PHE A 56 -19.49 -0.72 -4.49
CA PHE A 56 -19.12 0.53 -5.17
C PHE A 56 -19.41 0.43 -6.66
N ASN A 57 -20.69 0.55 -7.01
CA ASN A 57 -21.11 0.75 -8.39
C ASN A 57 -20.91 2.22 -8.74
N ARG A 58 -20.18 2.50 -9.83
CA ARG A 58 -20.19 3.84 -10.44
C ARG A 58 -21.62 4.09 -10.92
N SER A 59 -22.42 4.74 -10.09
CA SER A 59 -23.73 5.25 -10.46
C SER A 59 -23.54 6.21 -11.63
N GLY A 60 -23.76 5.71 -12.85
CA GLY A 60 -23.57 6.48 -14.08
C GLY A 60 -23.10 5.72 -15.32
N ALA A 61 -22.66 4.46 -15.24
CA ALA A 61 -22.31 3.68 -16.44
C ALA A 61 -23.14 2.39 -16.55
N CYS A 62 -23.98 2.39 -17.58
CA CYS A 62 -24.92 1.34 -18.00
C CYS A 62 -24.33 -0.08 -17.96
N SER A 63 -25.18 -1.00 -17.50
CA SER A 63 -25.00 -2.45 -17.40
C SER A 63 -24.36 -3.11 -18.62
N THR A 64 -23.43 -4.04 -18.38
CA THR A 64 -23.34 -5.28 -19.15
C THR A 64 -23.17 -6.49 -18.24
N SER A 65 -24.15 -7.38 -18.38
CA SER A 65 -24.30 -8.73 -17.85
C SER A 65 -23.00 -9.54 -17.79
N GLU A 66 -22.75 -10.22 -16.66
CA GLU A 66 -22.73 -11.69 -16.59
C GLU A 66 -22.70 -12.16 -15.13
N ALA A 67 -23.60 -13.08 -14.80
CA ALA A 67 -23.83 -13.72 -13.50
C ALA A 67 -24.26 -12.78 -12.34
N ALA A 68 -25.54 -12.39 -12.36
CA ALA A 68 -26.24 -11.97 -11.16
C ALA A 68 -26.31 -13.15 -10.18
N VAL A 69 -25.34 -13.22 -9.27
CA VAL A 69 -25.53 -13.93 -8.00
C VAL A 69 -26.59 -13.12 -7.24
N PRO A 70 -27.67 -13.72 -6.73
CA PRO A 70 -28.63 -12.98 -5.94
C PRO A 70 -27.89 -12.46 -4.71
N VAL A 71 -27.70 -11.14 -4.66
CA VAL A 71 -27.28 -10.43 -3.45
C VAL A 71 -28.50 -10.49 -2.56
N ASP A 72 -28.54 -11.53 -1.73
CA ASP A 72 -29.35 -11.61 -0.54
C ASP A 72 -29.15 -10.32 0.27
N ASP A 73 -30.26 -9.78 0.75
CA ASP A 73 -30.50 -8.40 1.16
C ASP A 73 -29.30 -7.68 1.78
N GLU A 74 -28.95 -6.54 1.17
CA GLU A 74 -28.13 -5.52 1.83
C GLU A 74 -28.83 -5.12 3.13
N PRO A 75 -28.16 -5.08 4.30
CA PRO A 75 -28.67 -4.23 5.36
C PRO A 75 -28.50 -2.79 4.88
N GLU A 76 -29.55 -2.22 4.27
CA GLU A 76 -29.65 -0.78 4.08
C GLU A 76 -29.24 -0.12 5.39
N PHE A 77 -28.14 0.64 5.38
CA PHE A 77 -27.69 1.39 6.55
C PHE A 77 -28.79 2.32 7.11
N GLY A 78 -29.84 2.58 6.34
CA GLY A 78 -31.05 3.29 6.78
C GLY A 78 -31.94 2.53 7.79
N ASN A 79 -31.78 1.21 7.93
CA ASN A 79 -32.56 0.38 8.87
C ASN A 79 -31.79 0.07 10.17
N LEU A 80 -30.56 0.55 10.29
CA LEU A 80 -29.80 0.47 11.53
C LEU A 80 -30.27 1.63 12.43
N GLU A 81 -31.02 1.32 13.49
CA GLU A 81 -31.34 2.26 14.57
C GLU A 81 -30.06 2.64 15.32
N LEU A 82 -29.21 3.44 14.67
CA LEU A 82 -28.01 3.98 15.27
C LEU A 82 -28.37 5.24 16.06
N PRO A 83 -27.81 5.42 17.26
CA PRO A 83 -28.06 6.60 18.07
C PRO A 83 -27.46 7.89 17.49
N VAL A 84 -26.76 7.80 16.37
CA VAL A 84 -25.94 8.85 15.78
C VAL A 84 -26.22 8.88 14.29
N SER A 85 -26.37 10.08 13.73
CA SER A 85 -26.64 10.22 12.29
C SER A 85 -25.41 9.82 11.48
N PHE A 86 -25.62 9.43 10.23
CA PHE A 86 -24.52 9.16 9.31
C PHE A 86 -23.58 10.37 9.17
N ALA A 87 -24.12 11.59 9.17
CA ALA A 87 -23.32 12.82 9.08
C ALA A 87 -22.40 12.99 10.29
N ASP A 88 -22.90 12.72 11.50
CA ASP A 88 -22.11 12.78 12.73
C ASP A 88 -21.01 11.72 12.75
N TYR A 89 -21.28 10.50 12.25
CA TYR A 89 -20.27 9.46 12.12
C TYR A 89 -19.15 9.86 11.16
N VAL A 90 -19.50 10.45 10.02
CA VAL A 90 -18.53 10.90 9.01
C VAL A 90 -17.68 12.06 9.53
N GLY A 91 -18.30 13.02 10.23
CA GLY A 91 -17.62 14.20 10.77
C GLY A 91 -16.93 13.97 12.12
N ALA A 92 -17.00 12.77 12.70
CA ALA A 92 -16.49 12.49 14.04
C ALA A 92 -14.99 12.78 14.24
N ASN A 93 -14.23 12.86 13.15
CA ASN A 93 -12.79 13.06 13.17
C ASN A 93 -12.36 14.43 12.59
N ASP A 94 -13.30 15.32 12.26
CA ASP A 94 -13.00 16.63 11.66
C ASP A 94 -12.23 17.54 12.63
N ASP A 95 -12.54 17.46 13.92
CA ASP A 95 -11.90 18.25 14.98
C ASP A 95 -10.62 17.59 15.55
N VAL A 96 -10.21 16.44 15.01
CA VAL A 96 -8.98 15.79 15.44
C VAL A 96 -7.81 16.56 14.87
N ALA A 97 -7.07 17.25 15.75
CA ALA A 97 -5.85 17.96 15.40
C ALA A 97 -4.89 17.03 14.66
N VAL A 98 -4.73 17.28 13.36
CA VAL A 98 -3.71 16.65 12.53
C VAL A 98 -2.40 17.43 12.74
N CYS A 99 -1.25 16.79 12.51
CA CYS A 99 0.01 17.52 12.45
C CYS A 99 -0.15 18.77 11.58
N ASN A 100 0.26 19.93 12.11
CA ASN A 100 0.29 21.18 11.35
C ASN A 100 1.00 20.92 10.01
N ALA A 101 0.50 21.51 8.93
CA ALA A 101 1.18 21.47 7.65
C ALA A 101 2.56 22.13 7.82
N VAL A 102 3.61 21.31 7.90
CA VAL A 102 5.00 21.77 7.91
C VAL A 102 5.29 22.23 6.48
N SER A 103 5.66 23.51 6.30
CA SER A 103 6.07 23.99 4.99
C SER A 103 7.34 23.27 4.54
N LEU A 104 7.54 23.13 3.24
CA LEU A 104 8.82 22.65 2.70
C LEU A 104 9.99 23.49 3.23
N ASP A 105 9.76 24.80 3.39
CA ASP A 105 10.76 25.75 3.91
C ASP A 105 11.11 25.45 5.38
N ASP A 106 10.12 25.11 6.23
CA ASP A 106 10.34 24.75 7.64
C ASP A 106 11.17 23.45 7.76
N ILE A 107 10.96 22.51 6.83
CA ILE A 107 11.74 21.26 6.75
C ILE A 107 13.20 21.58 6.37
N ILE A 108 13.42 22.46 5.40
CA ILE A 108 14.75 22.83 4.92
C ILE A 108 15.53 23.56 6.01
N ASP A 109 14.89 24.48 6.75
CA ASP A 109 15.55 25.19 7.85
C ASP A 109 15.90 24.27 9.02
N THR A 110 15.10 23.22 9.29
CA THR A 110 15.45 22.20 10.29
C THR A 110 16.67 21.36 9.90
N LEU A 111 16.93 21.22 8.59
CA LEU A 111 18.05 20.43 8.04
C LEU A 111 19.31 21.26 7.80
N ARG A 112 19.26 22.58 7.97
CA ARG A 112 20.46 23.41 7.86
C ARG A 112 21.33 23.17 9.09
N PRO A 113 22.53 22.58 8.95
CA PRO A 113 23.48 22.55 10.05
C PRO A 113 23.86 24.00 10.36
N ASP A 114 23.80 24.36 11.64
CA ASP A 114 24.41 25.59 12.15
C ASP A 114 25.88 25.59 11.72
N THR A 115 26.20 26.36 10.69
CA THR A 115 27.59 26.65 10.31
C THR A 115 28.13 27.71 11.25
N ALA A 116 28.13 27.38 12.54
CA ALA A 116 28.76 28.14 13.59
C ALA A 116 29.95 27.34 14.12
N GLY A 117 31.09 27.49 13.42
CA GLY A 117 32.43 27.41 13.97
C GLY A 117 32.92 26.09 14.55
N THR A 118 33.79 25.40 13.80
CA THR A 118 35.20 25.37 14.21
C THR A 118 36.08 25.20 12.98
N SER A 119 36.99 26.16 12.86
CA SER A 119 38.16 26.14 12.00
C SER A 119 39.19 25.16 12.56
N ASP A 120 40.22 24.93 11.74
CA ASP A 120 41.55 24.39 12.04
C ASP A 120 41.65 22.87 12.07
N GLU A 121 42.62 22.23 11.42
CA GLU A 121 43.76 22.64 10.59
C GLU A 121 44.21 21.36 9.85
N GLU A 122 44.79 21.50 8.67
CA GLU A 122 45.39 20.39 7.93
C GLU A 122 46.64 19.86 8.64
N GLU A 123 46.82 18.55 8.71
CA GLU A 123 48.15 17.94 8.51
C GLU A 123 48.01 16.55 7.85
N MET A 124 48.53 16.50 6.63
CA MET A 124 48.89 15.31 5.89
C MET A 124 50.39 15.09 6.15
N ASP A 125 50.77 13.99 6.81
CA ASP A 125 52.12 13.45 6.68
C ASP A 125 52.06 11.93 6.52
N ASP A 126 52.54 11.53 5.36
CA ASP A 126 52.68 10.16 4.87
C ASP A 126 54.19 9.99 4.67
N THR A 127 54.90 9.25 5.52
CA THR A 127 56.19 8.65 5.11
C THR A 127 56.64 7.47 5.98
N ALA A 128 56.80 6.34 5.28
CA ALA A 128 57.79 5.24 5.39
C ALA A 128 57.87 4.37 6.65
#